data_AF-A0A087SGB6-F1
#
_entry.id   AF-A0A087SGB6-F1
#
_cell.length_a   1.000
_cell.length_b   1.000
_cell.length_c   1.000
_cell.angle_alpha   90.00
_cell.angle_beta   90.00
_cell.angle_gamma   90.00
#
_symmetry.space_group_name_H-M   'P 1'
#
loop_
_entity.id
_entity.type
_entity.pdbx_description
1 polymer ?
#
loop_
_entity_poly.entity_id
_entity_poly.type
_entity_poly.pdbx_seq_one_letter_code
_entity_poly.pdbx_strand_id
1 'polypeptide(L)'
;MAQGGALPVTSVPPSGPPKICIDKTWQDETATSQFTLGIKFKLALCALGAILLVGWTALWWEEFEGDSLDSNFWQYDVGNGNWGWGNGEEEYYTTDNVAVQNGQLQITAKRETVNGFSYTSGRINSQGLVGFCPGVADSSGKTYSTLKLEVSLQTPAPGQGQWPAFWLLPTTLTYGAWPMSGEIDVLESINAMTRATQGLHYGKGSSGAIKNTFYTKSDAGKSWSSAFNTFAVTWTSTSITFSINGNDIRTLQSSSVSADGWFTSASNKTPNAPFDVPFYMILNLALGGNWAEPVNASTPLPTTLLVDYIRLTGTN
;
A
#
# COMPACT_ATOMS: atom_id res chain seq x y z
N MET A 1 12.33 -2.95 -9.86
CA MET A 1 11.71 -2.63 -8.58
C MET A 1 11.55 -1.14 -8.54
N ALA A 2 10.49 -0.69 -7.87
CA ALA A 2 10.06 0.68 -7.91
C ALA A 2 11.18 1.46 -7.24
N GLN A 3 11.82 2.30 -8.01
CA GLN A 3 12.53 3.42 -7.42
C GLN A 3 11.42 4.42 -7.18
N GLY A 4 11.16 4.74 -5.91
CA GLY A 4 10.20 5.76 -5.54
C GLY A 4 10.39 6.96 -6.44
N GLY A 5 9.49 7.11 -7.43
CA GLY A 5 9.51 8.23 -8.36
C GLY A 5 9.55 9.49 -7.52
N ALA A 6 10.45 10.41 -7.86
CA ALA A 6 10.59 11.66 -7.15
C ALA A 6 9.19 12.22 -6.88
N LEU A 7 8.83 12.38 -5.59
CA LEU A 7 7.58 13.04 -5.21
C LEU A 7 7.47 14.30 -6.07
N PRO A 8 6.37 14.55 -6.78
CA PRO A 8 6.21 15.81 -7.48
C PRO A 8 6.45 16.92 -6.46
N VAL A 9 7.47 17.75 -6.71
CA VAL A 9 7.95 18.81 -5.79
C VAL A 9 6.95 19.96 -5.69
N THR A 10 5.68 19.77 -6.07
CA THR A 10 4.73 20.87 -6.34
C THR A 10 3.47 20.87 -5.50
N SER A 11 3.30 19.99 -4.52
CA SER A 11 2.30 20.20 -3.47
C SER A 11 2.98 20.32 -2.12
N VAL A 12 3.13 21.56 -1.65
CA VAL A 12 3.30 21.84 -0.23
C VAL A 12 2.16 21.12 0.50
N PRO A 13 2.43 20.12 1.37
CA PRO A 13 1.36 19.46 2.09
C PRO A 13 0.66 20.49 2.98
N PRO A 14 -0.65 20.37 3.22
CA PRO A 14 -1.34 21.22 4.18
C PRO A 14 -0.54 21.25 5.49
N SER A 15 -0.24 22.44 5.99
CA SER A 15 0.45 22.61 7.27
C SER A 15 -0.44 22.10 8.39
N GLY A 16 -0.18 20.88 8.86
CA GLY A 16 -0.86 20.24 9.98
C GLY A 16 -0.24 18.87 10.25
N PRO A 17 -0.31 18.35 11.49
CA PRO A 17 0.13 16.99 11.78
C PRO A 17 -0.65 16.01 10.89
N PRO A 18 -0.02 14.94 10.38
CA PRO A 18 -0.74 13.90 9.65
C PRO A 18 -1.91 13.41 10.50
N LYS A 19 -3.11 13.44 9.93
CA LYS A 19 -4.28 12.91 10.61
C LYS A 19 -4.16 11.38 10.59
N ILE A 20 -3.81 10.79 11.73
CA ILE A 20 -4.19 9.40 11.98
C ILE A 20 -5.70 9.43 12.21
N CYS A 21 -6.47 9.39 11.12
CA CYS A 21 -7.91 9.18 11.18
C CYS A 21 -8.15 7.71 11.53
N ILE A 22 -8.08 7.41 12.82
CA ILE A 22 -8.87 6.32 13.40
C ILE A 22 -10.18 6.97 13.81
N ASP A 23 -11.08 7.18 12.85
CA ASP A 23 -12.51 7.09 13.13
C ASP A 23 -13.36 7.07 11.86
N LYS A 24 -14.21 6.05 11.71
CA LYS A 24 -15.42 6.12 10.86
C LYS A 24 -16.67 6.36 11.73
N THR A 25 -16.57 6.89 12.94
CA THR A 25 -17.77 7.33 13.68
C THR A 25 -18.35 8.60 13.07
N TRP A 26 -19.16 8.40 12.04
CA TRP A 26 -20.44 9.08 12.03
C TRP A 26 -21.36 8.30 12.98
N GLN A 27 -21.40 8.79 14.20
CA GLN A 27 -22.48 8.70 15.19
C GLN A 27 -23.27 7.39 15.32
N ASP A 28 -23.13 6.82 16.52
CA ASP A 28 -24.26 6.37 17.30
C ASP A 28 -25.27 7.54 17.44
N GLU A 29 -26.25 7.63 16.52
CA GLU A 29 -27.53 8.28 16.81
C GLU A 29 -28.53 7.19 17.17
N THR A 30 -28.69 6.97 18.48
CA THR A 30 -29.90 6.51 19.16
C THR A 30 -31.02 5.99 18.26
N ALA A 31 -30.94 4.73 17.81
CA ALA A 31 -32.06 4.05 17.18
C ALA A 31 -33.09 3.63 18.24
N THR A 32 -33.87 4.60 18.72
CA THR A 32 -35.20 4.31 19.26
C THR A 32 -36.25 4.58 18.19
N SER A 33 -37.16 3.61 18.06
CA SER A 33 -38.42 3.63 17.29
C SER A 33 -38.39 3.26 15.79
N GLN A 34 -38.83 2.02 15.56
CA GLN A 34 -39.76 1.51 14.55
C GLN A 34 -39.75 2.14 13.14
N PHE A 35 -39.48 1.34 12.10
CA PHE A 35 -40.39 1.16 10.95
C PHE A 35 -39.96 -0.02 10.05
N THR A 36 -40.96 -0.85 9.76
CA THR A 36 -41.26 -1.72 8.61
C THR A 36 -40.21 -2.60 7.92
N LEU A 37 -40.52 -3.90 7.97
CA LEU A 37 -40.02 -5.04 7.20
C LEU A 37 -40.01 -4.78 5.67
N GLY A 38 -38.86 -4.96 5.01
CA GLY A 38 -38.73 -4.81 3.55
C GLY A 38 -37.37 -5.25 2.98
N ILE A 39 -37.13 -6.57 2.98
CA ILE A 39 -36.30 -7.35 2.02
C ILE A 39 -35.04 -6.68 1.45
N LYS A 40 -33.88 -7.02 2.02
CA LYS A 40 -32.69 -7.59 1.33
C LYS A 40 -31.74 -8.17 2.38
N PHE A 41 -31.72 -9.50 2.48
CA PHE A 41 -30.90 -10.25 3.42
C PHE A 41 -29.42 -10.24 2.98
N LYS A 42 -28.67 -9.25 3.47
CA LYS A 42 -27.26 -9.33 3.85
C LYS A 42 -27.08 -8.45 5.10
N LEU A 43 -27.84 -8.75 6.14
CA LEU A 43 -27.64 -8.15 7.46
C LEU A 43 -26.96 -9.16 8.37
N ALA A 44 -25.92 -8.66 9.04
CA ALA A 44 -25.32 -9.19 10.26
C ALA A 44 -24.48 -10.48 10.13
N LEU A 45 -23.39 -10.39 9.37
CA LEU A 45 -22.11 -10.96 9.85
C LEU A 45 -21.01 -9.91 10.04
N CYS A 46 -21.30 -8.60 9.94
CA CYS A 46 -20.35 -7.54 10.30
C CYS A 46 -20.06 -7.46 11.81
N ALA A 47 -20.90 -8.06 12.66
CA ALA A 47 -20.65 -8.13 14.10
C ALA A 47 -19.93 -9.42 14.56
N LEU A 48 -19.54 -10.31 13.63
CA LEU A 48 -18.79 -11.54 13.93
C LEU A 48 -17.46 -11.64 13.16
N GLY A 49 -17.03 -10.57 12.50
CA GLY A 49 -15.75 -10.48 11.79
C GLY A 49 -14.58 -9.93 12.62
N ALA A 50 -14.83 -9.53 13.87
CA ALA A 50 -13.74 -9.30 14.82
C ALA A 50 -13.24 -10.66 15.32
N ILE A 51 -12.53 -11.39 14.46
CA ILE A 51 -11.52 -12.33 14.96
C ILE A 51 -10.46 -11.43 15.62
N LEU A 52 -10.74 -11.04 16.85
CA LEU A 52 -9.76 -10.47 17.75
C LEU A 52 -8.70 -11.56 17.91
N LEU A 53 -7.59 -11.42 17.21
CA LEU A 53 -6.34 -11.94 17.74
C LEU A 53 -6.24 -11.32 19.15
N VAL A 54 -6.34 -12.15 20.19
CA VAL A 54 -6.29 -11.70 21.58
C VAL A 54 -5.13 -10.71 21.74
N GLY A 55 -5.43 -9.46 22.08
CA GLY A 55 -4.45 -8.37 22.21
C GLY A 55 -4.42 -7.32 21.10
N TRP A 56 -5.01 -7.57 19.92
CA TRP A 56 -5.03 -6.60 18.82
C TRP A 56 -6.31 -5.76 18.78
N THR A 57 -6.16 -4.46 18.57
CA THR A 57 -7.25 -3.49 18.37
C THR A 57 -7.37 -3.16 16.88
N ALA A 58 -8.58 -3.20 16.32
CA ALA A 58 -8.82 -2.70 14.97
C ALA A 58 -8.71 -1.17 14.95
N LEU A 59 -7.85 -0.63 14.09
CA LEU A 59 -7.57 0.81 14.00
C LEU A 59 -8.25 1.43 12.79
N TRP A 60 -8.19 0.75 11.65
CA TRP A 60 -8.82 1.23 10.42
C TRP A 60 -9.05 0.05 9.47
N TRP A 61 -10.07 0.16 8.62
CA TRP A 61 -10.36 -0.81 7.59
C TRP A 61 -10.99 -0.15 6.36
N GLU A 62 -10.67 -0.70 5.20
CA GLU A 62 -11.33 -0.46 3.94
C GLU A 62 -11.75 -1.81 3.35
N GLU A 63 -13.06 -2.01 3.19
CA GLU A 63 -13.68 -3.25 2.70
C GLU A 63 -14.31 -3.03 1.31
N PHE A 64 -14.23 -1.81 0.76
CA PHE A 64 -14.68 -1.49 -0.59
C PHE A 64 -16.15 -1.84 -0.87
N GLU A 65 -17.01 -1.76 0.15
CA GLU A 65 -18.46 -2.05 0.09
C GLU A 65 -19.31 -0.89 -0.47
N GLY A 66 -18.69 0.27 -0.71
CA GLY A 66 -19.37 1.43 -1.32
C GLY A 66 -19.51 1.32 -2.84
N ASP A 67 -20.05 2.38 -3.45
CA ASP A 67 -20.19 2.49 -4.91
C ASP A 67 -19.04 3.29 -5.57
N SER A 68 -18.12 3.83 -4.77
CA SER A 68 -17.01 4.65 -5.21
C SER A 68 -15.85 4.60 -4.22
N LEU A 69 -14.67 5.02 -4.67
CA LEU A 69 -13.51 5.20 -3.82
C LEU A 69 -13.78 6.30 -2.76
N ASP A 70 -13.45 6.04 -1.50
CA ASP A 70 -13.64 7.01 -0.41
C ASP A 70 -12.60 8.14 -0.53
N SER A 71 -13.05 9.31 -1.00
CA SER A 71 -12.18 10.48 -1.22
C SER A 71 -11.66 11.12 0.07
N ASN A 72 -12.14 10.68 1.25
CA ASN A 72 -11.55 11.12 2.52
C ASN A 72 -10.26 10.36 2.85
N PHE A 73 -10.04 9.20 2.23
CA PHE A 73 -8.87 8.35 2.46
C PHE A 73 -7.97 8.24 1.24
N TRP A 74 -8.55 8.27 0.04
CA TRP A 74 -7.83 8.04 -1.19
C TRP A 74 -7.93 9.21 -2.16
N GLN A 75 -6.85 9.42 -2.89
CA GLN A 75 -6.77 10.28 -4.06
C GLN A 75 -6.09 9.52 -5.22
N TYR A 76 -6.23 10.06 -6.42
CA TYR A 76 -5.67 9.48 -7.64
C TYR A 76 -4.34 10.14 -7.99
N ASP A 77 -3.36 9.32 -8.39
CA ASP A 77 -2.24 9.80 -9.19
C ASP A 77 -2.63 9.71 -10.67
N VAL A 78 -2.44 10.79 -11.42
CA VAL A 78 -2.80 10.87 -12.84
C VAL A 78 -1.56 11.17 -13.68
N GLY A 79 -1.43 10.46 -14.80
CA GLY A 79 -0.35 10.60 -15.75
C GLY A 79 0.78 9.58 -15.60
N ASN A 80 1.92 9.88 -16.23
CA ASN A 80 3.10 9.00 -16.29
C ASN A 80 4.27 9.48 -15.41
N GLY A 81 4.01 10.46 -14.53
CA GLY A 81 5.01 11.00 -13.61
C GLY A 81 6.27 11.53 -14.31
N ASN A 82 7.38 11.57 -13.58
CA ASN A 82 8.69 11.89 -14.15
C ASN A 82 9.39 10.59 -14.59
N TRP A 83 9.74 10.50 -15.88
CA TRP A 83 10.43 9.33 -16.48
C TRP A 83 9.71 7.99 -16.20
N GLY A 84 8.39 7.92 -16.43
CA GLY A 84 7.61 6.72 -16.15
C GLY A 84 7.65 6.37 -14.66
N TRP A 85 7.28 7.33 -13.82
CA TRP A 85 7.30 7.24 -12.35
C TRP A 85 8.65 6.84 -11.74
N GLY A 86 9.76 7.18 -12.41
CA GLY A 86 11.11 6.84 -11.97
C GLY A 86 11.59 5.46 -12.43
N ASN A 87 10.76 4.72 -13.17
CA ASN A 87 11.01 3.33 -13.53
C ASN A 87 10.90 3.05 -15.03
N GLY A 88 10.63 4.05 -15.87
CA GLY A 88 10.36 3.84 -17.28
C GLY A 88 9.03 3.12 -17.54
N GLU A 89 8.07 3.26 -16.63
CA GLU A 89 6.69 2.75 -16.76
C GLU A 89 6.01 3.32 -18.03
N GLU A 90 5.21 2.49 -18.71
CA GLU A 90 4.60 2.75 -20.03
C GLU A 90 3.13 3.23 -19.93
N GLU A 91 2.49 3.12 -18.77
CA GLU A 91 1.10 3.54 -18.58
C GLU A 91 0.94 5.04 -18.32
N TYR A 92 -0.22 5.55 -18.70
CA TYR A 92 -0.76 6.81 -18.20
C TYR A 92 -1.83 6.50 -17.15
N TYR A 93 -1.59 6.80 -15.87
CA TYR A 93 -2.60 6.56 -14.84
C TYR A 93 -3.81 7.48 -15.01
N THR A 94 -5.02 6.94 -14.86
CA THR A 94 -6.27 7.71 -14.92
C THR A 94 -7.26 7.28 -13.83
N THR A 95 -8.27 8.10 -13.59
CA THR A 95 -9.39 7.80 -12.70
C THR A 95 -10.30 6.69 -13.26
N ASP A 96 -10.41 6.57 -14.59
CA ASP A 96 -11.33 5.65 -15.29
C ASP A 96 -10.85 4.18 -15.26
N ASN A 97 -9.65 3.96 -14.72
CA ASN A 97 -9.06 2.65 -14.50
C ASN A 97 -9.27 2.14 -13.08
N VAL A 98 -9.95 2.89 -12.22
CA VAL A 98 -10.18 2.54 -10.82
C VAL A 98 -11.68 2.53 -10.52
N ALA A 99 -12.18 1.42 -10.00
CA ALA A 99 -13.58 1.28 -9.63
C ALA A 99 -13.73 0.55 -8.29
N VAL A 100 -14.73 0.93 -7.51
CA VAL A 100 -15.18 0.15 -6.34
C VAL A 100 -16.49 -0.51 -6.74
N GLN A 101 -16.50 -1.83 -6.85
CA GLN A 101 -17.64 -2.61 -7.32
C GLN A 101 -17.61 -4.02 -6.73
N ASN A 102 -18.77 -4.51 -6.30
CA ASN A 102 -18.95 -5.86 -5.75
C ASN A 102 -18.15 -6.13 -4.46
N GLY A 103 -18.01 -5.12 -3.59
CA GLY A 103 -17.25 -5.26 -2.34
C GLY A 103 -15.73 -5.31 -2.56
N GLN A 104 -15.24 -4.74 -3.65
CA GLN A 104 -13.84 -4.81 -4.05
C GLN A 104 -13.40 -3.54 -4.76
N LEU A 105 -12.14 -3.17 -4.56
CA LEU A 105 -11.45 -2.24 -5.43
C LEU A 105 -10.89 -2.98 -6.65
N GLN A 106 -11.10 -2.41 -7.82
CA GLN A 106 -10.63 -2.93 -9.10
C GLN A 106 -9.76 -1.88 -9.77
N ILE A 107 -8.50 -2.24 -10.03
CA ILE A 107 -7.58 -1.43 -10.83
C ILE A 107 -7.35 -2.16 -12.15
N THR A 108 -7.92 -1.64 -13.23
CA THR A 108 -7.88 -2.28 -14.55
C THR A 108 -6.93 -1.55 -15.49
N ALA A 109 -5.88 -2.22 -15.93
CA ALA A 109 -5.02 -1.72 -16.99
C ALA A 109 -5.60 -2.05 -18.38
N LYS A 110 -5.51 -1.11 -19.32
CA LYS A 110 -6.14 -1.20 -20.65
C LYS A 110 -5.15 -0.82 -21.76
N ARG A 111 -5.37 -1.36 -22.95
CA ARG A 111 -4.75 -0.86 -24.20
C ARG A 111 -5.65 0.23 -24.76
N GLU A 112 -5.35 1.48 -24.44
CA GLU A 112 -6.06 2.65 -24.94
C GLU A 112 -5.11 3.84 -25.02
N THR A 113 -5.34 4.73 -26.00
CA THR A 113 -4.47 5.88 -26.22
C THR A 113 -4.96 7.09 -25.44
N VAL A 114 -4.20 7.51 -24.43
CA VAL A 114 -4.45 8.72 -23.64
C VAL A 114 -3.17 9.54 -23.55
N ASN A 115 -3.25 10.83 -23.90
CA ASN A 115 -2.13 11.78 -23.82
C ASN A 115 -0.81 11.29 -24.46
N GLY A 116 -0.91 10.54 -25.56
CA GLY A 116 0.24 10.01 -26.30
C GLY A 116 0.81 8.68 -25.78
N PHE A 117 0.26 8.14 -24.70
CA PHE A 117 0.61 6.81 -24.18
C PHE A 117 -0.32 5.76 -24.75
N SER A 118 0.16 4.53 -24.95
CA SER A 118 -0.61 3.43 -25.55
C SER A 118 -1.35 2.56 -24.55
N TYR A 119 -1.14 2.83 -23.25
CA TYR A 119 -1.69 2.06 -22.15
C TYR A 119 -2.16 2.99 -21.04
N THR A 120 -3.20 2.57 -20.34
CA THR A 120 -3.69 3.24 -19.13
C THR A 120 -3.81 2.24 -17.99
N SER A 121 -3.78 2.75 -16.77
CA SER A 121 -4.00 1.97 -15.55
C SER A 121 -4.44 2.89 -14.41
N GLY A 122 -4.55 2.37 -13.20
CA GLY A 122 -4.87 3.14 -12.00
C GLY A 122 -3.76 3.12 -10.97
N ARG A 123 -3.62 4.26 -10.27
CA ARG A 123 -2.78 4.43 -9.09
C ARG A 123 -3.52 5.32 -8.11
N ILE A 124 -3.66 4.86 -6.88
CA ILE A 124 -4.27 5.61 -5.78
C ILE A 124 -3.32 5.69 -4.61
N ASN A 125 -3.44 6.74 -3.83
CA ASN A 125 -2.65 6.93 -2.62
C ASN A 125 -3.45 7.67 -1.53
N SER A 126 -2.91 7.65 -0.31
CA SER A 126 -3.47 8.35 0.86
C SER A 126 -2.63 9.57 1.29
N GLN A 127 -1.74 10.07 0.43
CA GLN A 127 -0.84 11.18 0.76
C GLN A 127 -1.61 12.44 1.16
N GLY A 128 -1.24 13.03 2.29
CA GLY A 128 -1.91 14.22 2.82
C GLY A 128 -3.29 13.96 3.44
N LEU A 129 -3.79 12.73 3.34
CA LEU A 129 -5.07 12.30 3.92
C LEU A 129 -4.83 11.47 5.18
N VAL A 130 -4.06 10.37 5.05
CA VAL A 130 -3.77 9.44 6.14
C VAL A 130 -2.32 8.97 6.08
N GLY A 131 -1.70 8.88 7.25
CA GLY A 131 -0.45 8.14 7.42
C GLY A 131 -0.26 7.70 8.85
N PHE A 132 0.51 6.65 9.06
CA PHE A 132 0.68 6.01 10.38
C PHE A 132 2.10 5.49 10.55
N CYS A 133 2.52 5.37 11.80
CA CYS A 133 3.66 4.57 12.21
C CYS A 133 3.51 4.19 13.70
N PRO A 134 4.25 3.19 14.19
CA PRO A 134 4.24 2.83 15.61
C PRO A 134 4.64 4.02 16.49
N GLY A 135 4.04 4.13 17.67
CA GLY A 135 4.35 5.15 18.67
C GLY A 135 3.76 6.55 18.41
N VAL A 136 3.09 6.78 17.28
CA VAL A 136 2.35 8.03 17.04
C VAL A 136 0.92 7.87 17.53
N ALA A 137 0.42 8.89 18.23
CA ALA A 137 -0.92 8.89 18.80
C ALA A 137 -1.99 9.01 17.71
N ASP A 138 -3.06 8.25 17.86
CA ASP A 138 -4.26 8.39 17.04
C ASP A 138 -5.08 9.65 17.40
N SER A 139 -6.20 9.85 16.70
CA SER A 139 -7.16 10.95 16.95
C SER A 139 -7.67 11.02 18.39
N SER A 140 -7.68 9.90 19.13
CA SER A 140 -8.07 9.82 20.54
C SER A 140 -6.92 10.09 21.51
N GLY A 141 -5.70 10.24 21.01
CA GLY A 141 -4.48 10.39 21.81
C GLY A 141 -3.84 9.07 22.23
N LYS A 142 -4.33 7.92 21.76
CA LYS A 142 -3.81 6.60 22.10
C LYS A 142 -2.68 6.20 21.16
N THR A 143 -1.60 5.65 21.72
CA THR A 143 -0.47 5.12 20.96
C THR A 143 -0.50 3.59 20.92
N TYR A 144 0.08 3.03 19.86
CA TYR A 144 0.30 1.60 19.69
C TYR A 144 1.79 1.33 19.44
N SER A 145 2.41 0.44 20.21
CA SER A 145 3.82 0.07 20.08
C SER A 145 4.09 -0.79 18.83
N THR A 146 3.06 -1.50 18.37
CA THR A 146 3.10 -2.41 17.24
C THR A 146 1.86 -2.20 16.38
N LEU A 147 2.06 -2.08 15.06
CA LEU A 147 1.03 -2.00 14.05
C LEU A 147 1.09 -3.22 13.13
N LYS A 148 -0.05 -3.66 12.61
CA LYS A 148 -0.11 -4.61 11.50
C LYS A 148 -0.98 -4.01 10.39
N LEU A 149 -0.39 -3.85 9.22
CA LEU A 149 -1.08 -3.49 7.99
C LEU A 149 -1.19 -4.74 7.12
N GLU A 150 -2.40 -5.10 6.71
CA GLU A 150 -2.69 -6.24 5.87
C GLU A 150 -3.56 -5.84 4.68
N VAL A 151 -3.22 -6.33 3.50
CA VAL A 151 -4.06 -6.26 2.29
C VAL A 151 -4.45 -7.66 1.85
N SER A 152 -5.71 -7.86 1.49
CA SER A 152 -6.19 -9.05 0.78
C SER A 152 -6.39 -8.68 -0.69
N LEU A 153 -5.59 -9.25 -1.58
CA LEU A 153 -5.65 -8.95 -3.01
C LEU A 153 -5.40 -10.17 -3.88
N GLN A 154 -5.91 -10.11 -5.10
CA GLN A 154 -5.65 -11.06 -6.19
C GLN A 154 -4.91 -10.31 -7.30
N THR A 155 -3.70 -10.74 -7.63
CA THR A 155 -2.93 -10.10 -8.70
C THR A 155 -3.59 -10.34 -10.06
N PRO A 156 -3.27 -9.52 -11.09
CA PRO A 156 -3.84 -9.70 -12.42
C PRO A 156 -3.42 -11.03 -13.05
N ALA A 157 -4.07 -11.40 -14.16
CA ALA A 157 -3.71 -12.61 -14.89
C ALA A 157 -2.23 -12.56 -15.35
N PRO A 158 -1.50 -13.69 -15.39
CA PRO A 158 -0.10 -13.72 -15.80
C PRO A 158 0.12 -13.18 -17.23
N GLY A 159 1.19 -12.42 -17.42
CA GLY A 159 1.61 -11.89 -18.73
C GLY A 159 2.65 -10.79 -18.62
N GLN A 160 3.45 -10.60 -19.66
CA GLN A 160 4.60 -9.69 -19.64
C GLN A 160 4.25 -8.24 -19.27
N GLY A 161 5.18 -7.55 -18.62
CA GLY A 161 5.13 -6.11 -18.40
C GLY A 161 4.06 -5.67 -17.42
N GLN A 162 3.49 -6.56 -16.62
CA GLN A 162 2.55 -6.19 -15.57
C GLN A 162 3.26 -6.11 -14.24
N TRP A 163 2.91 -5.11 -13.43
CA TRP A 163 3.53 -4.88 -12.13
C TRP A 163 2.53 -4.31 -11.10
N PRO A 164 1.71 -5.16 -10.46
CA PRO A 164 0.91 -4.75 -9.32
C PRO A 164 1.79 -4.48 -8.08
N ALA A 165 1.46 -3.42 -7.34
CA ALA A 165 2.15 -3.09 -6.10
C ALA A 165 1.20 -2.52 -5.03
N PHE A 166 1.42 -2.92 -3.77
CA PHE A 166 0.90 -2.28 -2.56
C PHE A 166 2.07 -1.95 -1.63
N TRP A 167 2.25 -0.67 -1.35
CA TRP A 167 3.50 -0.14 -0.80
C TRP A 167 3.26 1.18 -0.08
N LEU A 168 4.28 1.64 0.65
CA LEU A 168 4.18 2.82 1.49
C LEU A 168 5.37 3.76 1.28
N LEU A 169 5.07 5.06 1.31
CA LEU A 169 6.05 6.14 1.32
C LEU A 169 5.85 7.05 2.54
N PRO A 170 6.88 7.75 3.03
CA PRO A 170 6.78 8.64 4.18
C PRO A 170 5.86 9.83 3.86
N THR A 171 5.01 10.23 4.81
CA THR A 171 4.13 11.41 4.64
C THR A 171 4.92 12.71 4.44
N THR A 172 6.12 12.76 5.02
CA THR A 172 7.05 13.87 4.95
C THR A 172 8.45 13.32 4.72
N LEU A 173 9.23 13.95 3.84
CA LEU A 173 10.63 13.61 3.61
C LEU A 173 11.56 14.11 4.74
N THR A 174 11.27 13.71 5.98
CA THR A 174 11.98 14.13 7.22
C THR A 174 13.49 13.92 7.14
N TYR A 175 13.92 12.89 6.43
CA TYR A 175 15.33 12.49 6.31
C TYR A 175 15.91 12.82 4.92
N GLY A 176 15.22 13.62 4.11
CA GLY A 176 15.62 13.98 2.77
C GLY A 176 14.99 13.11 1.68
N ALA A 177 15.41 13.34 0.43
CA ALA A 177 14.87 12.64 -0.73
C ALA A 177 15.03 11.12 -0.64
N TRP A 178 14.22 10.39 -1.39
CA TRP A 178 14.33 8.95 -1.54
C TRP A 178 15.78 8.52 -1.87
N PRO A 179 16.29 7.41 -1.29
CA PRO A 179 15.63 6.49 -0.34
C PRO A 179 15.81 6.90 1.13
N MET A 180 16.35 8.09 1.43
CA MET A 180 16.77 8.43 2.80
C MET A 180 15.62 8.51 3.79
N SER A 181 14.40 8.78 3.32
CA SER A 181 13.17 8.78 4.13
C SER A 181 12.39 7.46 4.11
N GLY A 182 12.91 6.42 3.44
CA GLY A 182 12.37 5.07 3.47
C GLY A 182 11.26 4.79 2.44
N GLU A 183 11.05 3.50 2.18
CA GLU A 183 9.93 2.91 1.43
C GLU A 183 9.68 1.50 1.99
N ILE A 184 8.40 1.10 2.09
CA ILE A 184 8.00 -0.24 2.54
C ILE A 184 7.14 -0.89 1.47
N ASP A 185 7.65 -1.97 0.87
CA ASP A 185 6.93 -2.73 -0.15
C ASP A 185 6.26 -3.93 0.49
N VAL A 186 4.94 -3.83 0.68
CA VAL A 186 4.14 -4.91 1.30
C VAL A 186 3.86 -6.01 0.27
N LEU A 187 3.69 -5.64 -1.00
CA LEU A 187 3.69 -6.56 -2.13
C LEU A 187 4.15 -5.83 -3.38
N GLU A 188 5.10 -6.45 -4.07
CA GLU A 188 5.28 -6.29 -5.52
C GLU A 188 5.24 -7.66 -6.20
N SER A 189 4.63 -7.71 -7.38
CA SER A 189 4.70 -8.88 -8.27
C SER A 189 4.94 -8.43 -9.70
N ILE A 190 5.46 -9.31 -10.55
CA ILE A 190 5.66 -9.02 -11.97
C ILE A 190 5.31 -10.21 -12.85
N ASN A 191 4.92 -9.91 -14.08
CA ASN A 191 4.89 -10.84 -15.21
C ASN A 191 4.07 -12.10 -14.97
N ALA A 192 4.73 -13.22 -14.64
CA ALA A 192 4.09 -14.50 -14.40
C ALA A 192 3.24 -14.54 -13.11
N MET A 193 3.33 -13.50 -12.27
CA MET A 193 2.66 -13.41 -10.98
C MET A 193 3.01 -14.57 -10.02
N THR A 194 4.15 -15.22 -10.22
CA THR A 194 4.63 -16.36 -9.41
C THR A 194 5.56 -15.94 -8.27
N ARG A 195 5.75 -14.63 -8.11
CA ARG A 195 6.67 -13.99 -7.16
C ARG A 195 5.91 -12.95 -6.36
N ALA A 196 6.01 -13.02 -5.04
CA ALA A 196 5.63 -11.93 -4.16
C ALA A 196 6.92 -11.40 -3.54
N THR A 197 7.32 -10.20 -3.94
CA THR A 197 8.49 -9.51 -3.41
C THR A 197 8.01 -8.53 -2.35
N GLN A 198 8.65 -8.56 -1.19
CA GLN A 198 8.40 -7.64 -0.09
C GLN A 198 9.74 -7.11 0.41
N GLY A 199 9.80 -5.87 0.86
CA GLY A 199 11.08 -5.32 1.31
C GLY A 199 11.06 -3.86 1.71
N LEU A 200 12.27 -3.35 1.89
CA LEU A 200 12.53 -1.98 2.32
C LEU A 200 13.56 -1.34 1.38
N HIS A 201 13.29 -0.08 1.02
CA HIS A 201 14.31 0.82 0.48
C HIS A 201 14.73 1.82 1.55
N TYR A 202 16.03 1.98 1.76
CA TYR A 202 16.60 2.92 2.73
C TYR A 202 18.05 3.27 2.37
N GLY A 203 18.73 4.00 3.25
CA GLY A 203 20.17 4.19 3.18
C GLY A 203 20.56 5.60 2.77
N LYS A 204 21.46 5.70 1.79
CA LYS A 204 22.05 6.98 1.36
C LYS A 204 21.27 7.57 0.19
N GLY A 205 21.27 8.91 0.09
CA GLY A 205 20.65 9.63 -1.03
C GLY A 205 21.26 9.29 -2.39
N SER A 206 20.74 9.92 -3.45
CA SER A 206 20.98 9.60 -4.87
C SER A 206 22.43 9.51 -5.35
N SER A 207 23.42 9.97 -4.58
CA SER A 207 24.87 9.83 -4.86
C SER A 207 25.57 8.72 -4.05
N GLY A 208 24.85 7.95 -3.25
CA GLY A 208 25.37 6.88 -2.39
C GLY A 208 24.78 5.50 -2.67
N ALA A 209 25.13 4.53 -1.83
CA ALA A 209 24.57 3.18 -1.91
C ALA A 209 23.12 3.17 -1.38
N ILE A 210 22.15 3.22 -2.30
CA ILE A 210 20.76 2.79 -2.05
C ILE A 210 20.83 1.37 -1.46
N LYS A 211 20.15 1.16 -0.33
CA LYS A 211 20.02 -0.16 0.30
C LYS A 211 18.62 -0.69 0.06
N ASN A 212 18.62 -1.91 -0.42
CA ASN A 212 17.54 -2.58 -1.10
C ASN A 212 17.50 -3.98 -0.48
N THR A 213 16.59 -4.18 0.48
CA THR A 213 16.52 -5.44 1.23
C THR A 213 15.18 -6.11 0.97
N PHE A 214 15.19 -7.12 0.11
CA PHE A 214 13.98 -7.78 -0.39
C PHE A 214 13.97 -9.27 -0.13
N TYR A 215 12.76 -9.80 -0.01
CA TYR A 215 12.46 -11.21 0.05
C TYR A 215 11.40 -11.52 -0.99
N THR A 216 11.76 -12.39 -1.92
CA THR A 216 10.83 -12.91 -2.92
C THR A 216 10.39 -14.30 -2.52
N LYS A 217 9.11 -14.48 -2.22
CA LYS A 217 8.51 -15.81 -2.06
C LYS A 217 7.91 -16.26 -3.39
N SER A 218 8.16 -17.52 -3.73
CA SER A 218 7.44 -18.22 -4.79
C SER A 218 6.67 -19.39 -4.18
N ASP A 219 5.40 -19.55 -4.53
CA ASP A 219 4.56 -20.66 -4.05
C ASP A 219 4.65 -21.86 -5.00
N ALA A 220 5.85 -22.45 -5.10
CA ALA A 220 6.13 -23.57 -6.01
C ALA A 220 5.73 -23.29 -7.48
N GLY A 221 5.88 -22.04 -7.92
CA GLY A 221 5.49 -21.60 -9.26
C GLY A 221 3.98 -21.35 -9.46
N LYS A 222 3.14 -21.48 -8.42
CA LYS A 222 1.75 -21.03 -8.49
C LYS A 222 1.68 -19.52 -8.61
N SER A 223 0.71 -19.07 -9.39
CA SER A 223 0.42 -17.65 -9.56
C SER A 223 -0.42 -17.12 -8.40
N TRP A 224 -0.05 -15.94 -7.88
CA TRP A 224 -0.82 -15.14 -6.94
C TRP A 224 -2.12 -14.57 -7.54
N SER A 225 -2.35 -14.81 -8.84
CA SER A 225 -3.56 -14.42 -9.57
C SER A 225 -4.70 -15.44 -9.46
N SER A 226 -4.48 -16.59 -8.81
CA SER A 226 -5.45 -17.70 -8.79
C SER A 226 -6.54 -17.54 -7.72
N ALA A 227 -6.27 -16.75 -6.69
CA ALA A 227 -7.20 -16.45 -5.60
C ALA A 227 -6.74 -15.17 -4.87
N PHE A 228 -7.57 -14.66 -3.97
CA PHE A 228 -7.14 -13.67 -2.99
C PHE A 228 -6.08 -14.26 -2.06
N ASN A 229 -5.05 -13.46 -1.78
CA ASN A 229 -3.98 -13.76 -0.85
C ASN A 229 -3.78 -12.57 0.08
N THR A 230 -3.37 -12.83 1.31
CA THR A 230 -3.04 -11.76 2.26
C THR A 230 -1.55 -11.47 2.28
N PHE A 231 -1.21 -10.19 2.23
CA PHE A 231 0.15 -9.68 2.34
C PHE A 231 0.16 -8.64 3.46
N ALA A 232 1.10 -8.75 4.39
CA ALA A 232 1.10 -7.87 5.54
C ALA A 232 2.50 -7.51 6.04
N VAL A 233 2.56 -6.39 6.74
CA VAL A 233 3.68 -5.98 7.57
C VAL A 233 3.24 -5.83 9.01
N THR A 234 3.97 -6.45 9.93
CA THR A 234 3.93 -6.15 11.37
C THR A 234 5.10 -5.25 11.70
N TRP A 235 4.81 -4.03 12.13
CA TRP A 235 5.75 -2.93 12.27
C TRP A 235 5.83 -2.47 13.73
N THR A 236 7.05 -2.45 14.28
CA THR A 236 7.40 -1.85 15.57
C THR A 236 8.41 -0.72 15.35
N SER A 237 8.79 0.00 16.40
CA SER A 237 9.85 1.01 16.29
C SER A 237 11.22 0.44 15.87
N THR A 238 11.46 -0.87 15.98
CA THR A 238 12.77 -1.48 15.73
C THR A 238 12.74 -2.68 14.77
N SER A 239 11.57 -3.16 14.35
CA SER A 239 11.43 -4.31 13.45
C SER A 239 10.24 -4.17 12.49
N ILE A 240 10.41 -4.69 11.26
CA ILE A 240 9.33 -4.88 10.30
C ILE A 240 9.34 -6.35 9.88
N THR A 241 8.25 -7.06 10.16
CA THR A 241 8.06 -8.46 9.77
C THR A 241 7.05 -8.54 8.63
N PHE A 242 7.49 -9.07 7.49
CA PHE A 242 6.66 -9.33 6.34
C PHE A 242 6.03 -10.72 6.44
N SER A 243 4.76 -10.83 6.09
CA SER A 243 4.01 -12.09 6.06
C SER A 243 3.17 -12.25 4.80
N ILE A 244 2.92 -13.51 4.44
CA ILE A 244 2.04 -13.91 3.34
C ILE A 244 1.11 -15.01 3.83
N ASN A 245 -0.20 -14.85 3.64
CA ASN A 245 -1.22 -15.80 4.08
C ASN A 245 -1.06 -16.17 5.57
N GLY A 246 -0.82 -15.15 6.40
CA GLY A 246 -0.62 -15.27 7.85
C GLY A 246 0.72 -15.91 8.28
N ASN A 247 1.61 -16.27 7.34
CA ASN A 247 2.91 -16.85 7.66
C ASN A 247 4.01 -15.80 7.55
N ASP A 248 4.76 -15.60 8.63
CA ASP A 248 5.93 -14.73 8.62
C ASP A 248 6.98 -15.26 7.63
N ILE A 249 7.47 -14.37 6.77
CA ILE A 249 8.45 -14.67 5.73
C ILE A 249 9.82 -14.13 6.13
N ARG A 250 9.85 -12.89 6.63
CA ARG A 250 11.09 -12.25 7.05
C ARG A 250 10.85 -11.13 8.04
N THR A 251 11.71 -11.05 9.05
CA THR A 251 11.90 -9.85 9.88
C THR A 251 13.16 -9.09 9.46
N LEU A 252 13.00 -7.79 9.22
CA LEU A 252 14.08 -6.82 9.13
C LEU A 252 14.11 -6.00 10.42
N GLN A 253 15.30 -5.56 10.82
CA GLN A 253 15.52 -4.83 12.06
C GLN A 253 16.25 -3.52 11.81
N SER A 254 16.06 -2.57 12.72
CA SER A 254 16.80 -1.32 12.76
C SER A 254 18.28 -1.54 13.07
N SER A 255 19.12 -0.62 12.58
CA SER A 255 20.53 -0.52 12.99
C SER A 255 20.74 -0.28 14.49
N SER A 256 19.70 0.13 15.24
CA SER A 256 19.73 0.19 16.71
C SER A 256 19.73 -1.19 17.38
N VAL A 257 19.29 -2.24 16.68
CA VAL A 257 19.18 -3.62 17.19
C VAL A 257 20.19 -4.55 16.53
N SER A 258 20.42 -4.40 15.23
CA SER A 258 21.33 -5.25 14.45
C SER A 258 22.30 -4.40 13.64
N ALA A 259 23.59 -4.74 13.64
CA ALA A 259 24.61 -3.97 12.90
C ALA A 259 24.32 -3.89 11.38
N ASP A 260 23.65 -4.89 10.81
CA ASP A 260 23.25 -4.96 9.40
C ASP A 260 21.83 -4.42 9.15
N GLY A 261 21.21 -3.82 10.17
CA GLY A 261 19.86 -3.30 10.12
C GLY A 261 19.69 -2.06 9.23
N TRP A 262 18.45 -1.61 9.07
CA TRP A 262 18.18 -0.42 8.28
C TRP A 262 18.74 0.85 8.91
N PHE A 263 19.05 1.82 8.06
CA PHE A 263 19.60 3.11 8.46
C PHE A 263 19.28 4.18 7.42
N THR A 264 19.51 5.44 7.79
CA THR A 264 19.59 6.57 6.85
C THR A 264 20.91 7.32 7.06
N SER A 265 21.39 8.02 6.02
CA SER A 265 22.55 8.93 6.14
C SER A 265 22.17 10.36 6.53
N ALA A 266 20.91 10.63 6.86
CA ALA A 266 20.46 11.96 7.26
C ALA A 266 21.17 12.42 8.54
N SER A 267 21.51 13.71 8.62
CA SER A 267 22.18 14.29 9.79
C SER A 267 21.26 14.38 11.00
N ASN A 268 19.95 14.51 10.78
CA ASN A 268 18.91 14.56 11.80
C ASN A 268 18.31 13.18 12.13
N LYS A 269 18.97 12.09 11.78
CA LYS A 269 18.44 10.73 11.99
C LYS A 269 18.31 10.38 13.48
N THR A 270 17.26 9.64 13.80
CA THR A 270 17.15 8.91 15.08
C THR A 270 17.83 7.52 14.94
N PRO A 271 17.95 6.74 16.04
CA PRO A 271 18.45 5.36 15.97
C PRO A 271 17.60 4.44 15.09
N ASN A 272 16.30 4.72 14.93
CA ASN A 272 15.36 3.84 14.24
C ASN A 272 14.97 4.32 12.84
N ALA A 273 15.48 5.48 12.42
CA ALA A 273 15.24 6.05 11.12
C ALA A 273 15.66 5.11 9.96
N PRO A 274 14.92 5.10 8.83
CA PRO A 274 13.89 6.08 8.49
C PRO A 274 12.43 5.65 8.78
N PHE A 275 12.22 4.46 9.34
CA PHE A 275 10.88 3.88 9.56
C PHE A 275 10.31 4.22 10.94
N ASP A 276 10.54 5.46 11.39
CA ASP A 276 10.12 6.01 12.68
C ASP A 276 9.31 7.30 12.51
N VAL A 277 8.80 7.54 11.30
CA VAL A 277 7.89 8.63 10.94
C VAL A 277 6.64 8.05 10.26
N PRO A 278 5.52 8.78 10.16
CA PRO A 278 4.32 8.28 9.49
C PRO A 278 4.53 8.02 8.00
N PHE A 279 3.92 6.93 7.50
CA PHE A 279 3.90 6.57 6.08
C PHE A 279 2.45 6.52 5.57
N TYR A 280 2.25 6.92 4.31
CA TYR A 280 0.99 6.78 3.58
C TYR A 280 1.04 5.57 2.64
N MET A 281 -0.14 5.06 2.29
CA MET A 281 -0.30 3.89 1.42
C MET A 281 -0.43 4.28 -0.05
N ILE A 282 0.08 3.42 -0.93
CA ILE A 282 -0.02 3.50 -2.39
C ILE A 282 -0.44 2.12 -2.91
N LEU A 283 -1.35 2.12 -3.88
CA LEU A 283 -1.78 0.92 -4.59
C LEU A 283 -1.88 1.22 -6.08
N ASN A 284 -1.23 0.40 -6.90
CA ASN A 284 -1.24 0.57 -8.35
C ASN A 284 -1.06 -0.73 -9.11
N LEU A 285 -1.34 -0.65 -10.41
CA LEU A 285 -0.98 -1.65 -11.41
C LEU A 285 -0.15 -0.97 -12.50
N ALA A 286 1.17 -0.99 -12.39
CA ALA A 286 2.05 -0.45 -13.42
C ALA A 286 2.12 -1.37 -14.65
N LEU A 287 2.46 -0.79 -15.79
CA LEU A 287 2.78 -1.48 -17.02
C LEU A 287 4.18 -1.10 -17.51
N GLY A 288 4.98 -2.08 -17.92
CA GLY A 288 6.35 -1.84 -18.37
C GLY A 288 7.33 -1.51 -17.24
N GLY A 289 8.35 -0.74 -17.60
CA GLY A 289 9.42 -0.34 -16.69
C GLY A 289 10.60 -1.32 -16.62
N ASN A 290 11.70 -0.86 -16.01
CA ASN A 290 13.01 -1.52 -16.01
C ASN A 290 13.04 -2.92 -15.36
N TRP A 291 11.96 -3.34 -14.70
CA TRP A 291 11.91 -4.62 -13.99
C TRP A 291 10.83 -5.56 -14.49
N ALA A 292 9.64 -5.04 -14.78
CA ALA A 292 8.62 -5.84 -15.44
C ALA A 292 8.93 -6.03 -16.93
N GLU A 293 9.83 -5.21 -17.51
CA GLU A 293 10.13 -5.12 -18.94
C GLU A 293 8.94 -4.64 -19.77
N PRO A 294 9.14 -4.14 -21.00
CA PRO A 294 8.06 -3.62 -21.85
C PRO A 294 6.86 -4.55 -22.02
N VAL A 295 5.66 -3.96 -22.13
CA VAL A 295 4.43 -4.67 -22.47
C VAL A 295 4.57 -5.32 -23.85
N ASN A 296 4.07 -6.54 -24.03
CA ASN A 296 4.12 -7.22 -25.33
C ASN A 296 2.82 -7.98 -25.65
N ALA A 297 2.84 -8.77 -26.72
CA ALA A 297 1.65 -9.52 -27.17
C ALA A 297 1.13 -10.56 -26.17
N SER A 298 1.93 -10.94 -25.16
CA SER A 298 1.52 -11.86 -24.09
C SER A 298 0.81 -11.17 -22.92
N THR A 299 0.76 -9.84 -22.89
CA THR A 299 0.09 -9.09 -21.82
C THR A 299 -1.43 -9.15 -22.02
N PRO A 300 -2.20 -9.70 -21.06
CA PRO A 300 -3.62 -9.99 -21.23
C PRO A 300 -4.49 -8.75 -20.99
N LEU A 301 -4.31 -7.68 -21.78
CA LEU A 301 -5.11 -6.46 -21.63
C LEU A 301 -6.53 -6.62 -22.22
N PRO A 302 -7.59 -6.17 -21.52
CA PRO A 302 -7.57 -5.57 -20.19
C PRO A 302 -7.31 -6.60 -19.08
N THR A 303 -6.56 -6.19 -18.06
CA THR A 303 -6.18 -7.02 -16.92
C THR A 303 -6.43 -6.25 -15.62
N THR A 304 -6.84 -6.92 -14.55
CA THR A 304 -7.33 -6.27 -13.33
C THR A 304 -6.63 -6.78 -12.09
N LEU A 305 -6.14 -5.86 -11.27
CA LEU A 305 -5.79 -6.10 -9.86
C LEU A 305 -7.05 -5.93 -9.01
N LEU A 306 -7.40 -6.96 -8.24
CA LEU A 306 -8.55 -6.94 -7.35
C LEU A 306 -8.08 -6.85 -5.89
N VAL A 307 -8.68 -5.96 -5.11
CA VAL A 307 -8.42 -5.83 -3.67
C VAL A 307 -9.73 -6.00 -2.91
N ASP A 308 -9.75 -6.98 -2.02
CA ASP A 308 -10.88 -7.35 -1.17
C ASP A 308 -10.94 -6.44 0.07
N TYR A 309 -9.82 -6.27 0.77
CA TYR A 309 -9.75 -5.33 1.88
C TYR A 309 -8.33 -4.82 2.15
N ILE A 310 -8.24 -3.72 2.89
CA ILE A 310 -7.03 -3.27 3.59
C ILE A 310 -7.39 -3.01 5.05
N ARG A 311 -6.61 -3.56 5.98
CA ARG A 311 -6.87 -3.44 7.43
C ARG A 311 -5.60 -3.03 8.18
N LEU A 312 -5.77 -2.11 9.11
CA LEU A 312 -4.76 -1.68 10.07
C LEU A 312 -5.21 -2.06 11.48
N THR A 313 -4.37 -2.79 12.20
CA THR A 313 -4.59 -3.14 13.61
C THR A 313 -3.37 -2.74 14.45
N GLY A 314 -3.56 -2.60 15.76
CA GLY A 314 -2.49 -2.24 16.68
C GLY A 314 -2.59 -2.90 18.05
N THR A 315 -1.44 -3.07 18.69
CA THR A 315 -1.30 -3.54 20.07
C THR A 315 -0.21 -2.74 20.79
N ASN A 316 -0.23 -2.80 22.12
CA ASN A 316 0.86 -2.33 22.97
C ASN A 316 1.73 -3.48 23.45
#